data_AF-A0A1Y3WY59-F1
#
_entry.id   AF-A0A1Y3WY59-F1
#
_cell.length_a   1.000
_cell.length_b   1.000
_cell.length_c   1.000
_cell.angle_alpha   90.00
_cell.angle_beta   90.00
_cell.angle_gamma   90.00
#
_symmetry.space_group_name_H-M   'P 1'
#
loop_
_entity.id
_entity.type
_entity.pdbx_description
1 polymer ?
#
loop_
_entity_poly.entity_id
_entity_poly.type
_entity_poly.pdbx_seq_one_letter_code
_entity_poly.pdbx_strand_id
1 'polypeptide(L)'
;MLIRVKWGGVKRFYNRRWKRLGIPLLVWNVLYMIMYFLSAYHNDKKLESLPELIEKFALFEYNGFMWFFVPLIMIYLSLPFFAVFILNSNRNLLRLFLIIGLFLGCIPPLDTDFTIREGLGNIYLMGSRFFYFIVAGYYVGHFDISVKTRRMIYTCSLICMLIMFCGTMLLTLYMPEHYRYFITYTNIPCIVSAIGVFTFFRYNDWNKLLNNLKLNKERLAYFSSFSLGIYLIQGAWFTILGFFHICDEHIIIKFFVMYALCVGSVWVMKHIPTVKRMVS
;
A
#
# COMPACT_ATOMS: atom_id res chain seq x y z
N MET A 1 12.26 -16.09 2.44
CA MET A 1 12.41 -16.98 1.27
C MET A 1 13.06 -16.19 0.14
N LEU A 2 14.38 -16.02 0.18
CA LEU A 2 15.13 -15.26 -0.83
C LEU A 2 15.44 -16.18 -2.01
N ILE A 3 15.23 -15.66 -3.22
CA ILE A 3 15.30 -16.41 -4.49
C ILE A 3 16.76 -16.79 -4.73
N ARG A 4 17.07 -18.10 -4.82
CA ARG A 4 18.26 -18.52 -5.59
C ARG A 4 17.96 -18.19 -7.04
N VAL A 5 18.66 -17.20 -7.60
CA VAL A 5 18.43 -16.64 -8.94
C VAL A 5 18.82 -17.65 -10.01
N LYS A 6 18.02 -18.70 -10.14
CA LYS A 6 17.96 -19.59 -11.31
C LYS A 6 16.64 -19.28 -12.03
N TRP A 7 16.62 -19.32 -13.36
CA TRP A 7 15.43 -19.04 -14.18
C TRP A 7 14.17 -19.80 -13.71
N GLY A 8 14.30 -21.08 -13.35
CA GLY A 8 13.20 -21.86 -12.79
C GLY A 8 12.69 -21.40 -11.40
N GLY A 9 13.49 -20.65 -10.65
CA GLY A 9 13.09 -19.96 -9.42
C GLY A 9 12.25 -18.70 -9.70
N VAL A 10 12.65 -17.91 -10.70
CA VAL A 10 11.95 -16.68 -11.11
C VAL A 10 10.57 -17.01 -11.71
N LYS A 11 10.48 -18.02 -12.59
CA LYS A 11 9.19 -18.46 -13.16
C LYS A 11 8.20 -18.89 -12.07
N ARG A 12 8.67 -19.68 -11.08
CA ARG A 12 7.85 -20.10 -9.92
C ARG A 12 7.44 -18.91 -9.05
N PHE A 13 8.33 -17.95 -8.86
CA PHE A 13 8.07 -16.73 -8.10
C PHE A 13 6.91 -15.91 -8.69
N TYR A 14 6.92 -15.69 -10.01
CA TYR A 14 5.85 -14.94 -10.68
C TYR A 14 4.54 -15.71 -10.73
N ASN A 15 4.57 -16.99 -11.10
CA ASN A 15 3.35 -17.80 -11.21
C ASN A 15 2.57 -17.87 -9.88
N ARG A 16 3.27 -18.01 -8.75
CA ARG A 16 2.64 -18.02 -7.42
C ARG A 16 1.94 -16.69 -7.11
N ARG A 17 2.52 -15.55 -7.50
CA ARG A 17 1.94 -14.22 -7.24
C ARG A 17 0.82 -13.89 -8.19
N TRP A 18 0.96 -14.23 -9.47
CA TRP A 18 -0.09 -14.06 -10.48
C TRP A 18 -1.39 -14.75 -10.06
N LYS A 19 -1.30 -16.00 -9.60
CA LYS A 19 -2.48 -16.75 -9.13
C LYS A 19 -3.14 -16.15 -7.88
N ARG A 20 -2.36 -15.49 -7.01
CA ARG A 20 -2.85 -14.92 -5.75
C ARG A 20 -3.36 -13.49 -5.89
N LEU A 21 -2.77 -12.69 -6.78
CA LEU A 21 -3.09 -11.26 -6.90
C LEU A 21 -3.74 -10.93 -8.24
N GLY A 22 -3.23 -11.48 -9.35
CA GLY A 22 -3.72 -11.16 -10.68
C GLY A 22 -5.18 -11.55 -10.89
N ILE A 23 -5.60 -12.72 -10.40
CA ILE A 23 -6.99 -13.18 -10.56
C ILE A 23 -7.98 -12.29 -9.78
N PRO A 24 -7.83 -12.09 -8.45
CA PRO A 24 -8.69 -11.13 -7.72
C PRO A 24 -8.74 -9.76 -8.38
N LEU A 25 -7.57 -9.21 -8.71
CA LEU A 25 -7.46 -7.87 -9.23
C LEU A 25 -8.23 -7.67 -10.53
N LEU A 26 -8.04 -8.57 -11.50
CA LEU A 26 -8.71 -8.47 -12.80
C LEU A 26 -10.23 -8.61 -12.67
N VAL A 27 -10.69 -9.57 -11.86
CA VAL A 27 -12.13 -9.78 -11.62
C VAL A 27 -12.74 -8.52 -11.01
N TRP A 28 -12.13 -7.97 -9.96
CA TRP A 28 -12.64 -6.76 -9.32
C TRP A 28 -12.57 -5.53 -10.22
N ASN A 29 -11.51 -5.37 -11.02
CA ASN A 29 -11.41 -4.26 -11.97
C ASN A 29 -12.56 -4.29 -12.99
N VAL A 30 -12.88 -5.48 -13.51
CA VAL A 30 -14.03 -5.67 -14.42
C VAL A 30 -15.35 -5.38 -13.71
N LEU A 31 -15.55 -5.84 -12.48
CA LEU A 31 -16.76 -5.54 -11.70
C LEU A 31 -16.93 -4.03 -11.48
N TYR A 32 -15.86 -3.32 -11.11
CA TYR A 32 -15.90 -1.88 -10.92
C TYR A 32 -16.11 -1.11 -12.22
N MET A 33 -15.55 -1.59 -13.34
CA MET A 33 -15.82 -1.06 -14.67
C MET A 33 -17.31 -1.19 -15.02
N ILE A 34 -17.94 -2.34 -14.74
CA ILE A 34 -19.38 -2.53 -14.95
C ILE A 34 -20.19 -1.58 -14.06
N MET A 35 -19.84 -1.45 -12.78
CA MET A 35 -20.50 -0.51 -11.86
C MET A 35 -20.36 0.95 -12.33
N TYR A 36 -19.21 1.32 -12.88
CA TYR A 36 -18.97 2.63 -13.46
C TYR A 36 -19.92 2.91 -14.63
N PHE A 37 -20.05 1.96 -15.57
CA PHE A 37 -20.97 2.09 -16.70
C PHE A 37 -22.44 2.17 -16.26
N LEU A 38 -22.85 1.36 -15.29
CA LEU A 38 -24.21 1.42 -14.72
C LEU A 38 -24.51 2.77 -14.07
N SER A 39 -23.54 3.31 -13.32
CA SER A 39 -23.67 4.63 -12.68
C SER A 39 -23.70 5.76 -13.70
N ALA A 40 -22.91 5.67 -14.77
CA ALA A 40 -22.92 6.66 -15.85
C ALA A 40 -24.28 6.65 -16.58
N TYR A 41 -24.83 5.47 -16.85
CA TYR A 41 -26.15 5.32 -17.46
C TYR A 41 -27.28 5.87 -16.58
N HIS A 42 -27.27 5.57 -15.27
CA HIS A 42 -28.33 6.02 -14.36
C HIS A 42 -28.32 7.53 -14.10
N ASN A 43 -27.14 8.17 -14.14
CA ASN A 43 -26.98 9.60 -13.85
C ASN A 43 -26.88 10.47 -15.10
N ASP A 44 -27.21 9.94 -16.29
CA ASP A 44 -27.08 10.61 -17.60
C ASP A 44 -25.69 11.26 -17.81
N LYS A 45 -24.64 10.66 -17.26
CA LYS A 45 -23.28 11.16 -17.41
C LYS A 45 -22.73 10.73 -18.75
N LYS A 46 -22.18 11.67 -19.50
CA LYS A 46 -21.46 11.37 -20.74
C LYS A 46 -20.28 10.44 -20.42
N LEU A 47 -20.20 9.32 -21.14
CA LEU A 47 -19.06 8.43 -21.05
C LEU A 47 -17.80 9.12 -21.55
N GLU A 48 -16.71 8.83 -20.86
CA GLU A 48 -15.36 9.23 -21.23
C GLU A 48 -14.92 8.62 -22.56
N SER A 49 -13.87 9.17 -23.14
CA SER A 49 -13.34 8.70 -24.42
C SER A 49 -12.77 7.28 -24.29
N LEU A 50 -12.76 6.51 -25.40
CA LEU A 50 -12.20 5.15 -25.38
C LEU A 50 -10.75 5.08 -24.84
N PRO A 51 -9.84 6.02 -25.19
CA PRO A 51 -8.50 6.07 -24.60
C PRO A 51 -8.52 6.22 -23.06
N GLU A 52 -9.36 7.11 -22.53
CA GLU A 52 -9.50 7.32 -21.08
C GLU A 52 -10.02 6.06 -20.37
N LEU A 53 -10.97 5.34 -20.97
CA LEU A 53 -11.50 4.09 -20.42
C LEU A 53 -10.42 2.99 -20.37
N ILE A 54 -9.55 2.93 -21.38
CA ILE A 54 -8.42 1.99 -21.43
C ILE A 54 -7.38 2.38 -20.38
N GLU A 55 -7.07 3.67 -20.25
CA GLU A 55 -6.14 4.19 -19.24
C GLU A 55 -6.64 3.87 -17.83
N LYS A 56 -7.91 4.15 -17.52
CA LYS A 56 -8.53 3.79 -16.24
C LYS A 56 -8.50 2.29 -15.96
N PHE A 57 -8.67 1.47 -17.00
CA PHE A 57 -8.56 0.02 -16.84
C PHE A 57 -7.12 -0.41 -16.49
N ALA A 58 -6.13 0.13 -17.20
CA ALA A 58 -4.73 -0.20 -17.03
C ALA A 58 -4.18 0.29 -15.67
N LEU A 59 -4.64 1.45 -15.20
CA LEU A 59 -4.23 2.06 -13.94
C LEU A 59 -5.08 1.63 -12.73
N PHE A 60 -6.09 0.78 -12.93
CA PHE A 60 -7.04 0.32 -11.90
C PHE A 60 -7.78 1.49 -11.22
N GLU A 61 -8.19 2.50 -12.00
CA GLU A 61 -8.80 3.73 -11.49
C GLU A 61 -10.34 3.70 -11.45
N TYR A 62 -10.97 2.63 -11.94
CA TYR A 62 -12.42 2.44 -11.79
C TYR A 62 -12.87 2.38 -10.31
N ASN A 63 -11.94 2.01 -9.42
CA ASN A 63 -12.11 2.17 -7.98
C ASN A 63 -10.91 2.93 -7.44
N GLY A 64 -11.14 4.10 -6.85
CA GLY A 64 -10.11 4.95 -6.25
C GLY A 64 -9.32 4.30 -5.10
N PHE A 65 -9.70 3.11 -4.64
CA PHE A 65 -8.90 2.31 -3.72
C PHE A 65 -7.96 1.32 -4.43
N MET A 66 -8.15 0.97 -5.71
CA MET A 66 -7.34 -0.05 -6.38
C MET A 66 -6.01 0.47 -6.96
N TRP A 67 -5.80 1.79 -7.02
CA TRP A 67 -4.57 2.40 -7.53
C TRP A 67 -3.28 1.83 -6.91
N PHE A 68 -3.29 1.41 -5.64
CA PHE A 68 -2.14 0.83 -4.93
C PHE A 68 -1.63 -0.47 -5.56
N PHE A 69 -2.46 -1.20 -6.30
CA PHE A 69 -2.03 -2.43 -6.94
C PHE A 69 -1.04 -2.17 -8.08
N VAL A 70 -1.08 -0.99 -8.72
CA VAL A 70 -0.10 -0.60 -9.76
C VAL A 70 1.33 -0.62 -9.20
N PRO A 71 1.69 0.17 -8.16
CA PRO A 71 3.03 0.13 -7.60
C PRO A 71 3.38 -1.25 -7.00
N LEU A 72 2.40 -1.98 -6.45
CA LEU A 72 2.63 -3.33 -5.94
C LEU A 72 3.05 -4.33 -7.05
N ILE A 73 2.40 -4.28 -8.21
CA ILE A 73 2.75 -5.10 -9.38
C ILE A 73 4.15 -4.74 -9.87
N MET A 74 4.44 -3.44 -9.99
CA MET A 74 5.76 -2.96 -10.41
C MET A 74 6.86 -3.42 -9.46
N ILE A 75 6.63 -3.34 -8.14
CA ILE A 75 7.53 -3.88 -7.13
C ILE A 75 7.78 -5.38 -7.35
N TYR A 76 6.75 -6.18 -7.61
CA TYR A 76 6.94 -7.61 -7.83
C TYR A 76 7.70 -7.93 -9.12
N LEU A 77 7.44 -7.19 -10.20
CA LEU A 77 8.16 -7.33 -11.46
C LEU A 77 9.65 -6.94 -11.31
N SER A 78 9.95 -5.91 -10.53
CA SER A 78 11.33 -5.51 -10.29
C SER A 78 12.04 -6.37 -9.24
N LEU A 79 11.31 -7.15 -8.42
CA LEU A 79 11.88 -7.82 -7.26
C LEU A 79 13.04 -8.77 -7.57
N PRO A 80 13.03 -9.59 -8.65
CA PRO A 80 14.18 -10.43 -8.97
C PRO A 80 15.44 -9.64 -9.28
N PHE A 81 15.32 -8.48 -9.92
CA PHE A 81 16.45 -7.59 -10.21
C PHE A 81 16.97 -6.93 -8.94
N PHE A 82 16.07 -6.39 -8.11
CA PHE A 82 16.44 -5.86 -6.79
C PHE A 82 17.04 -6.94 -5.89
N ALA A 83 16.58 -8.19 -5.97
CA ALA A 83 17.15 -9.28 -5.20
C ALA A 83 18.62 -9.53 -5.57
N VAL A 84 18.98 -9.47 -6.86
CA VAL A 84 20.38 -9.57 -7.29
C VAL A 84 21.20 -8.43 -6.69
N PHE A 85 20.72 -7.18 -6.79
CA PHE A 85 21.41 -6.03 -6.19
C PHE A 85 21.59 -6.19 -4.68
N ILE A 86 20.50 -6.48 -3.97
CA ILE A 86 20.47 -6.56 -2.50
C ILE A 86 21.35 -7.68 -1.97
N LEU A 87 21.31 -8.86 -2.59
CA LEU A 87 22.03 -10.05 -2.13
C LEU A 87 23.53 -9.98 -2.41
N ASN A 88 23.95 -9.23 -3.43
CA ASN A 88 25.36 -9.07 -3.78
C ASN A 88 25.98 -7.77 -3.22
N SER A 89 25.17 -6.90 -2.62
CA SER A 89 25.66 -5.64 -2.03
C SER A 89 26.15 -5.82 -0.60
N ASN A 90 27.18 -5.06 -0.23
CA ASN A 90 27.62 -4.99 1.15
C ASN A 90 26.70 -4.08 2.00
N ARG A 91 26.82 -4.17 3.33
CA ARG A 91 26.00 -3.39 4.27
C ARG A 91 26.13 -1.87 4.07
N ASN A 92 27.32 -1.39 3.71
CA ASN A 92 27.57 0.05 3.57
C ASN A 92 26.91 0.63 2.31
N LEU A 93 26.94 -0.11 1.20
CA LEU A 93 26.28 0.28 -0.05
C LEU A 93 24.76 0.29 0.12
N LEU A 94 24.19 -0.70 0.80
CA LEU A 94 22.76 -0.70 1.13
C LEU A 94 22.39 0.47 2.05
N ARG A 95 23.26 0.81 3.02
CA ARG A 95 23.06 1.99 3.87
C ARG A 95 23.12 3.28 3.06
N LEU A 96 24.08 3.42 2.16
CA LEU A 96 24.21 4.57 1.27
C LEU A 96 22.96 4.74 0.41
N PHE A 97 22.47 3.64 -0.18
CA PHE A 97 21.22 3.62 -0.93
C PHE A 97 20.04 4.15 -0.09
N LEU A 98 19.91 3.72 1.17
CA LEU A 98 18.84 4.19 2.05
C LEU A 98 18.98 5.65 2.46
N ILE A 99 20.22 6.15 2.60
CA ILE A 99 20.46 7.56 2.91
C ILE A 99 20.08 8.41 1.69
N ILE A 100 20.61 8.07 0.51
CA ILE A 100 20.33 8.78 -0.74
C ILE A 100 18.82 8.73 -1.04
N GLY A 101 18.19 7.56 -0.96
CA GLY A 101 16.76 7.40 -1.23
C GLY A 101 15.88 8.19 -0.28
N LEU A 102 16.28 8.33 1.00
CA LEU A 102 15.56 9.17 1.96
C LEU A 102 15.69 10.66 1.60
N PHE A 103 16.91 11.13 1.30
CA PHE A 103 17.17 12.51 0.90
C PHE A 103 16.48 12.89 -0.40
N LEU A 104 16.49 12.02 -1.41
CA LEU A 104 15.78 12.24 -2.66
C LEU A 104 14.26 12.23 -2.47
N GLY A 105 13.74 11.47 -1.51
CA GLY A 105 12.33 11.54 -1.10
C GLY A 105 11.96 12.85 -0.39
N CYS A 106 12.94 13.65 0.04
CA CYS A 106 12.71 14.99 0.59
C CYS A 106 12.56 16.06 -0.48
N ILE A 107 13.10 15.82 -1.68
CA ILE A 107 12.94 16.73 -2.81
C ILE A 107 11.47 16.55 -3.21
N PRO A 108 10.60 17.55 -3.02
CA PRO A 108 9.25 17.49 -3.57
C PRO A 108 9.37 17.16 -5.07
N PRO A 109 8.33 16.66 -5.76
CA PRO A 109 8.26 17.02 -7.18
C PRO A 109 8.43 18.55 -7.20
N LEU A 110 9.58 19.01 -7.68
CA LEU A 110 9.86 20.43 -7.77
C LEU A 110 8.87 20.92 -8.82
N ASP A 111 7.69 21.33 -8.38
CA ASP A 111 6.72 22.10 -9.15
C ASP A 111 7.27 23.52 -9.27
N THR A 112 8.50 23.62 -9.76
CA THR A 112 9.10 24.86 -10.21
C THR A 112 9.07 24.78 -11.72
N ASP A 113 8.45 25.78 -12.35
CA ASP A 113 8.45 26.06 -13.78
C ASP A 113 9.88 26.11 -14.34
N PHE A 114 10.51 24.96 -14.47
CA PHE A 114 11.58 24.72 -15.40
C PHE A 114 10.89 24.20 -16.66
N THR A 115 11.09 24.94 -17.73
CA THR A 115 10.52 24.83 -19.08
C THR A 115 10.79 23.50 -19.80
N ILE A 116 11.14 22.43 -19.09
CA ILE A 116 11.15 21.04 -19.56
C ILE A 116 9.98 20.34 -18.89
N ARG A 117 8.91 20.18 -19.68
CA ARG A 117 7.54 19.82 -19.33
C ARG A 117 7.31 18.46 -18.66
N GLU A 118 8.35 17.82 -18.12
CA GLU A 118 8.26 16.61 -17.30
C GLU A 118 9.37 16.63 -16.24
N GLY A 119 9.05 17.22 -15.09
CA GLY A 119 9.99 17.42 -13.99
C GLY A 119 10.63 16.13 -13.50
N LEU A 120 11.70 16.29 -12.71
CA LEU A 120 12.40 15.23 -11.98
C LEU A 120 11.48 14.26 -11.21
N GLY A 121 10.20 14.59 -11.00
CA GLY A 121 9.16 13.69 -10.49
C GLY A 121 8.87 12.45 -11.37
N ASN A 122 9.18 12.50 -12.67
CA ASN A 122 9.13 11.35 -13.60
C ASN A 122 10.46 10.59 -13.68
N ILE A 123 11.55 11.18 -13.18
CA ILE A 123 12.84 10.51 -13.10
C ILE A 123 12.80 9.64 -11.84
N TYR A 124 12.44 8.37 -12.03
CA TYR A 124 12.54 7.35 -11.00
C TYR A 124 14.02 7.07 -10.70
N LEU A 125 14.67 7.99 -9.98
CA LEU A 125 16.03 7.78 -9.49
C LEU A 125 16.05 6.48 -8.69
N MET A 126 17.04 5.65 -8.98
CA MET A 126 17.18 4.30 -8.47
C MET A 126 16.92 4.23 -6.94
N GLY A 127 15.76 3.71 -6.55
CA GLY A 127 15.34 3.60 -5.15
C GLY A 127 14.36 4.64 -4.62
N SER A 128 13.85 5.54 -5.46
CA SER A 128 12.83 6.50 -5.06
C SER A 128 11.45 5.83 -4.83
N ARG A 129 10.62 6.48 -4.01
CA ARG A 129 9.24 6.08 -3.72
C ARG A 129 9.11 4.66 -3.14
N PHE A 130 8.31 3.80 -3.74
CA PHE A 130 7.97 2.49 -3.17
C PHE A 130 9.11 1.48 -3.19
N PHE A 131 10.07 1.62 -4.12
CA PHE A 131 11.25 0.72 -4.20
C PHE A 131 12.18 0.87 -3.00
N TYR A 132 12.19 2.03 -2.35
CA TYR A 132 12.88 2.28 -1.10
C TYR A 132 12.56 1.22 -0.04
N PHE A 133 11.27 0.90 0.12
CA PHE A 133 10.79 -0.03 1.15
C PHE A 133 11.31 -1.46 0.96
N ILE A 134 11.66 -1.87 -0.27
CA ILE A 134 12.23 -3.19 -0.54
C ILE A 134 13.61 -3.30 0.12
N VAL A 135 14.48 -2.32 -0.13
CA VAL A 135 15.84 -2.30 0.41
C VAL A 135 15.80 -2.04 1.92
N ALA A 136 14.93 -1.13 2.38
CA ALA A 136 14.77 -0.83 3.80
C ALA A 136 14.31 -2.06 4.58
N GLY A 137 13.29 -2.77 4.08
CA GLY A 137 12.79 -3.99 4.68
C GLY A 137 13.84 -5.10 4.73
N TYR A 138 14.65 -5.27 3.68
CA TYR A 138 15.77 -6.21 3.73
C TYR A 138 16.83 -5.79 4.74
N TYR A 139 17.27 -4.52 4.72
CA TYR A 139 18.31 -4.02 5.60
C TYR A 139 17.92 -4.17 7.08
N VAL A 140 16.71 -3.72 7.42
CA VAL A 140 16.15 -3.80 8.77
C VAL A 140 15.69 -5.20 9.11
N GLY A 141 15.57 -6.13 8.16
CA GLY A 141 15.21 -7.53 8.39
C GLY A 141 16.40 -8.50 8.50
N HIS A 142 17.54 -8.15 7.90
CA HIS A 142 18.72 -9.02 7.82
C HIS A 142 19.84 -8.59 8.77
N PHE A 143 20.12 -7.29 8.89
CA PHE A 143 21.22 -6.80 9.73
C PHE A 143 20.76 -6.49 11.15
N ASP A 144 21.57 -6.83 12.15
CA ASP A 144 21.26 -6.45 13.52
C ASP A 144 21.49 -4.96 13.76
N ILE A 145 20.55 -4.38 14.52
CA ILE A 145 20.46 -2.97 14.84
C ILE A 145 20.67 -2.82 16.34
N SER A 146 21.64 -1.97 16.70
CA SER A 146 21.99 -1.71 18.09
C SER A 146 20.80 -1.16 18.89
N VAL A 147 20.77 -1.37 20.21
CA VAL A 147 19.74 -0.81 21.11
C VAL A 147 19.65 0.71 20.96
N LYS A 148 20.79 1.40 20.86
CA LYS A 148 20.86 2.86 20.71
C LYS A 148 20.17 3.32 19.42
N THR A 149 20.49 2.68 18.29
CA THR A 149 19.89 2.99 16.99
C THR A 149 18.40 2.67 16.97
N ARG A 150 17.97 1.58 17.62
CA ARG A 150 16.54 1.25 17.74
C ARG A 150 15.76 2.33 18.49
N ARG A 151 16.27 2.78 19.64
CA ARG A 151 15.65 3.89 20.39
C ARG A 151 15.53 5.16 19.54
N MET A 152 16.59 5.51 18.80
CA MET A 152 16.57 6.65 17.87
C MET A 152 15.50 6.49 16.78
N ILE A 153 15.40 5.30 16.16
CA ILE A 153 14.36 5.01 15.17
C ILE A 153 12.96 5.19 15.77
N TYR A 154 12.72 4.68 16.98
CA TYR A 154 11.41 4.81 17.65
C TYR A 154 11.08 6.26 17.99
N THR A 155 12.03 7.03 18.52
CA THR A 155 11.80 8.46 18.80
C THR A 155 11.53 9.25 17.53
N CYS A 156 12.32 9.03 16.46
CA CYS A 156 12.10 9.69 15.18
C CYS A 156 10.76 9.30 14.55
N SER A 157 10.37 8.02 14.65
CA SER A 157 9.06 7.53 14.18
C SER A 157 7.91 8.23 14.92
N LEU A 158 8.00 8.37 16.24
CA LEU A 158 6.95 9.01 17.02
C LEU A 158 6.84 10.50 16.70
N ILE A 159 7.97 11.20 16.56
CA ILE A 159 8.02 12.59 16.10
C ILE A 159 7.40 12.71 14.71
N CYS A 160 7.75 11.82 13.77
CA CYS A 160 7.17 11.82 12.42
C CYS A 160 5.66 11.61 12.44
N MET A 161 5.15 10.71 13.29
CA MET A 161 3.69 10.51 13.45
C MET A 161 3.00 11.75 14.00
N LEU A 162 3.63 12.45 14.96
CA LEU A 162 3.12 13.72 15.48
C LEU A 162 3.14 14.81 14.39
N ILE A 163 4.19 14.89 13.58
CA ILE A 163 4.27 15.83 12.43
C ILE A 163 3.18 15.51 11.40
N MET A 164 2.94 14.23 11.10
CA MET A 164 1.85 13.84 10.20
C MET A 164 0.49 14.31 10.73
N PHE A 165 0.21 14.10 12.01
CA PHE A 165 -1.07 14.49 12.59
C PHE A 165 -1.19 16.01 12.74
N CYS A 166 -0.31 16.65 13.51
CA CYS A 166 -0.37 18.08 13.81
C CYS A 166 -0.06 18.93 12.58
N GLY A 167 0.91 18.53 11.76
CA GLY A 167 1.28 19.26 10.54
C GLY A 167 0.14 19.24 9.52
N THR A 168 -0.48 18.08 9.27
CA THR A 168 -1.66 18.04 8.39
C THR A 168 -2.83 18.82 8.98
N MET A 169 -3.11 18.70 10.28
CA MET A 169 -4.19 19.45 10.94
C MET A 169 -3.99 20.97 10.81
N LEU A 170 -2.79 21.47 11.15
CA LEU A 170 -2.47 22.90 11.06
C LEU A 170 -2.56 23.41 9.63
N LEU A 171 -1.92 22.72 8.67
CA LEU A 171 -1.93 23.20 7.29
C LEU A 171 -3.33 23.14 6.65
N THR A 172 -4.17 22.20 7.05
CA THR A 172 -5.57 22.14 6.59
C THR A 172 -6.39 23.34 7.08
N LEU A 173 -6.03 23.97 8.21
CA LEU A 173 -6.69 25.19 8.69
C LEU A 173 -6.30 26.45 7.90
N TYR A 174 -5.11 26.47 7.30
CA TYR A 174 -4.57 27.63 6.58
C TYR A 174 -4.69 27.52 5.05
N MET A 175 -4.76 26.30 4.52
CA MET A 175 -4.87 26.00 3.09
C MET A 175 -6.19 25.25 2.85
N PRO A 176 -7.12 25.79 2.03
CA PRO A 176 -8.42 25.16 1.80
C PRO A 176 -8.34 23.85 0.99
N GLU A 177 -7.24 23.63 0.27
CA GLU A 177 -6.98 22.35 -0.42
C GLU A 177 -6.40 21.34 0.57
N HIS A 178 -6.97 20.12 0.59
CA HIS A 178 -6.53 19.01 1.43
C HIS A 178 -5.01 18.81 1.30
N TYR A 179 -4.24 19.33 2.26
CA TYR A 179 -2.79 19.28 2.18
C TYR A 179 -2.28 17.89 2.55
N ARG A 180 -2.02 17.06 1.55
CA ARG A 180 -1.66 15.64 1.72
C ARG A 180 -0.16 15.40 1.87
N TYR A 181 0.68 16.44 1.83
CA TYR A 181 2.13 16.27 1.77
C TYR A 181 2.69 15.39 2.89
N PHE A 182 2.38 15.67 4.16
CA PHE A 182 2.95 14.87 5.27
C PHE A 182 2.47 13.42 5.30
N ILE A 183 1.28 13.15 4.75
CA ILE A 183 0.66 11.82 4.70
C ILE A 183 0.91 11.08 3.38
N THR A 184 1.69 11.68 2.46
CA THR A 184 2.11 11.00 1.24
C THR A 184 3.05 9.84 1.58
N TYR A 185 2.73 8.64 1.10
CA TYR A 185 3.41 7.38 1.45
C TYR A 185 4.93 7.39 1.25
N THR A 186 5.42 8.21 0.33
CA THR A 186 6.82 8.27 -0.08
C THR A 186 7.60 9.40 0.57
N ASN A 187 6.95 10.18 1.44
CA ASN A 187 7.60 11.28 2.15
C ASN A 187 8.25 10.80 3.44
N ILE A 188 9.23 11.57 3.94
CA ILE A 188 10.02 11.23 5.13
C ILE A 188 9.15 10.80 6.32
N PRO A 189 8.07 11.53 6.70
CA PRO A 189 7.32 11.16 7.90
C PRO A 189 6.71 9.77 7.79
N CYS A 190 6.15 9.43 6.62
CA CYS A 190 5.64 8.09 6.33
C CYS A 190 6.74 7.04 6.28
N ILE A 191 7.85 7.30 5.58
CA ILE A 191 8.97 6.35 5.46
C ILE A 191 9.56 6.01 6.82
N VAL A 192 9.89 7.02 7.63
CA VAL A 192 10.49 6.85 8.95
C VAL A 192 9.52 6.13 9.89
N SER A 193 8.23 6.46 9.82
CA SER A 193 7.19 5.78 10.59
C SER A 193 7.07 4.30 10.21
N ALA A 194 7.09 3.98 8.92
CA ALA A 194 7.03 2.60 8.44
C ALA A 194 8.27 1.78 8.87
N ILE A 195 9.47 2.36 8.81
CA ILE A 195 10.70 1.74 9.34
C ILE A 195 10.58 1.51 10.85
N GLY A 196 10.05 2.49 11.59
CA GLY A 196 9.84 2.41 13.02
C GLY A 196 8.93 1.25 13.42
N VAL A 197 7.77 1.17 12.77
CA VAL A 197 6.83 0.06 12.96
C VAL A 197 7.47 -1.28 12.60
N PHE A 198 8.15 -1.38 11.44
CA PHE A 198 8.81 -2.63 11.04
C PHE A 198 9.90 -3.05 12.04
N THR A 199 10.70 -2.11 12.53
CA THR A 199 11.73 -2.35 13.56
C THR A 199 11.10 -2.78 14.88
N PHE A 200 9.97 -2.21 15.27
CA PHE A 200 9.24 -2.61 16.48
C PHE A 200 8.75 -4.06 16.38
N PHE A 201 8.13 -4.42 15.25
CA PHE A 201 7.68 -5.79 15.03
C PHE A 201 8.83 -6.80 14.96
N ARG A 202 10.00 -6.43 14.41
CA ARG A 202 11.17 -7.33 14.35
C ARG A 202 11.73 -7.66 15.73
N TYR A 203 11.87 -6.68 16.62
CA TYR A 203 12.63 -6.84 17.87
C TYR A 203 11.79 -7.16 19.10
N ASN A 204 10.46 -7.07 19.00
CA ASN A 204 9.56 -7.39 20.10
C ASN A 204 9.12 -8.87 20.04
N ASP A 205 9.12 -9.57 21.18
CA ASP A 205 8.65 -10.95 21.25
C ASP A 205 7.12 -10.99 21.32
N TRP A 206 6.50 -11.28 20.18
CA TRP A 206 5.05 -11.36 20.06
C TRP A 206 4.46 -12.66 20.62
N ASN A 207 5.27 -13.70 20.89
CA ASN A 207 4.73 -14.98 21.36
C ASN A 207 4.08 -14.82 22.74
N LYS A 208 4.64 -13.98 23.61
CA LYS A 208 4.04 -13.67 24.92
C LYS A 208 2.65 -13.05 24.78
N LEU A 209 2.52 -12.07 23.89
CA LEU A 209 1.25 -11.39 23.64
C LEU A 209 0.22 -12.32 22.98
N LEU A 210 0.65 -13.14 22.01
CA LEU A 210 -0.22 -14.12 21.34
C LEU A 210 -0.72 -15.20 22.31
N ASN A 211 0.15 -15.67 23.22
CA ASN A 211 -0.23 -16.65 24.25
C ASN A 211 -1.24 -16.05 25.23
N ASN A 212 -1.03 -14.81 25.69
CA ASN A 212 -1.97 -14.12 26.58
C ASN A 212 -3.35 -13.93 25.95
N LEU A 213 -3.39 -13.62 24.65
CA LEU A 213 -4.63 -13.45 23.88
C LEU A 213 -5.25 -14.78 23.42
N LYS A 214 -4.62 -15.94 23.72
CA LYS A 214 -5.03 -17.27 23.24
C LYS A 214 -5.22 -17.32 21.71
N LEU A 215 -4.40 -16.54 20.98
CA LEU A 215 -4.44 -16.45 19.53
C LEU A 215 -3.35 -17.33 18.92
N ASN A 216 -3.78 -18.44 18.32
CA ASN A 216 -2.88 -19.32 17.57
C ASN A 216 -2.49 -18.69 16.23
N LYS A 217 -1.30 -19.06 15.72
CA LYS A 217 -0.77 -18.59 14.43
C LYS A 217 -1.73 -18.83 13.26
N GLU A 218 -2.47 -19.95 13.29
CA GLU A 218 -3.46 -20.29 12.27
C GLU A 218 -4.65 -19.33 12.24
N ARG A 219 -5.16 -18.94 13.42
CA ARG A 219 -6.25 -17.95 13.52
C ARG A 219 -5.77 -16.59 13.04
N LEU A 220 -4.55 -16.20 13.39
CA LEU A 220 -3.97 -14.95 12.92
C LEU A 220 -3.80 -14.93 11.38
N ALA A 221 -3.33 -16.04 10.79
CA ALA A 221 -3.25 -16.19 9.35
C ALA A 221 -4.64 -16.15 8.68
N TYR A 222 -5.64 -16.75 9.32
CA TYR A 222 -7.03 -16.66 8.88
C TYR A 222 -7.53 -15.21 8.87
N PHE A 223 -7.40 -14.46 9.96
CA PHE A 223 -7.80 -13.03 9.98
C PHE A 223 -7.00 -12.18 8.99
N SER A 224 -5.69 -12.39 8.88
CA SER A 224 -4.85 -11.68 7.91
C SER A 224 -5.32 -11.91 6.47
N SER A 225 -5.85 -13.09 6.16
CA SER A 225 -6.36 -13.39 4.82
C SER A 225 -7.58 -12.55 4.41
N PHE A 226 -8.24 -11.84 5.33
CA PHE A 226 -9.39 -10.96 5.01
C PHE A 226 -8.95 -9.61 4.44
N SER A 227 -7.72 -9.18 4.72
CA SER A 227 -7.21 -7.85 4.36
C SER A 227 -7.38 -7.52 2.89
N LEU A 228 -7.01 -8.44 1.98
CA LEU A 228 -7.15 -8.26 0.54
C LEU A 228 -8.61 -8.09 0.11
N GLY A 229 -9.50 -8.96 0.61
CA GLY A 229 -10.93 -8.89 0.29
C GLY A 229 -11.57 -7.59 0.82
N ILE A 230 -11.24 -7.18 2.05
CA ILE A 230 -11.75 -5.93 2.63
C ILE A 230 -11.31 -4.74 1.79
N TYR A 231 -10.03 -4.70 1.41
CA TYR A 231 -9.48 -3.65 0.57
C TYR A 231 -10.19 -3.53 -0.78
N LEU A 232 -10.53 -4.67 -1.38
CA LEU A 232 -11.21 -4.71 -2.68
C LEU A 232 -12.68 -4.29 -2.58
N ILE A 233 -13.39 -4.63 -1.49
CA ILE A 233 -14.84 -4.40 -1.36
C ILE A 233 -15.18 -3.04 -0.74
N GLN A 234 -14.29 -2.44 0.06
CA GLN A 234 -14.58 -1.22 0.81
C GLN A 234 -15.12 -0.07 -0.06
N GLY A 235 -14.64 0.05 -1.32
CA GLY A 235 -15.15 1.03 -2.27
C GLY A 235 -16.64 0.88 -2.54
N ALA A 236 -17.09 -0.35 -2.82
CA ALA A 236 -18.51 -0.65 -3.03
C ALA A 236 -19.35 -0.35 -1.78
N TRP A 237 -18.88 -0.71 -0.58
CA TRP A 237 -19.60 -0.42 0.66
C TRP A 237 -19.68 1.08 0.96
N PHE A 238 -18.63 1.86 0.68
CA PHE A 238 -18.71 3.33 0.79
C PHE A 238 -19.76 3.93 -0.15
N THR A 239 -19.85 3.44 -1.40
CA THR A 239 -20.88 3.86 -2.34
C THR A 239 -22.29 3.51 -1.84
N ILE A 240 -22.50 2.30 -1.34
CA ILE A 240 -23.81 1.85 -0.81
C ILE A 240 -24.22 2.67 0.41
N LEU A 241 -23.32 2.85 1.39
CA LEU A 241 -23.62 3.65 2.59
C LEU A 241 -23.91 5.10 2.26
N GLY A 242 -23.20 5.68 1.29
CA GLY A 242 -23.48 7.03 0.79
C GLY A 242 -24.82 7.14 0.07
N PHE A 243 -25.22 6.13 -0.70
CA PHE A 243 -26.50 6.12 -1.40
C PHE A 243 -27.70 6.08 -0.43
N PHE A 244 -27.59 5.33 0.68
CA PHE A 244 -28.63 5.25 1.70
C PHE A 244 -28.51 6.31 2.80
N HIS A 245 -27.56 7.25 2.70
CA HIS A 245 -27.28 8.27 3.72
C HIS A 245 -27.07 7.70 5.14
N ILE A 246 -26.45 6.51 5.23
CA ILE A 246 -26.26 5.82 6.50
C ILE A 246 -25.03 6.40 7.22
N CYS A 247 -25.25 6.93 8.43
CA CYS A 247 -24.22 7.45 9.33
C CYS A 247 -23.40 8.63 8.75
N ASP A 248 -23.97 9.46 7.90
CA ASP A 248 -23.26 10.58 7.26
C ASP A 248 -22.72 11.61 8.27
N GLU A 249 -23.44 11.87 9.36
CA GLU A 249 -23.02 12.82 10.40
C GLU A 249 -21.92 12.28 11.33
N HIS A 250 -21.67 10.96 11.32
CA HIS A 250 -20.76 10.31 12.25
C HIS A 250 -19.73 9.47 11.50
N ILE A 251 -18.70 10.13 10.97
CA ILE A 251 -17.60 9.53 10.19
C ILE A 251 -16.97 8.32 10.89
N ILE A 252 -16.76 8.39 12.21
CA ILE A 252 -16.17 7.29 12.99
C ILE A 252 -17.10 6.06 13.00
N ILE A 253 -18.40 6.28 13.25
CA ILE A 253 -19.38 5.19 13.27
C ILE A 253 -19.52 4.60 11.86
N LYS A 254 -19.59 5.45 10.83
CA LYS A 254 -19.62 5.04 9.43
C LYS A 254 -18.44 4.13 9.08
N PHE A 255 -17.24 4.45 9.56
CA PHE A 255 -16.05 3.61 9.36
C PHE A 255 -16.20 2.23 10.01
N PHE A 256 -16.64 2.15 11.27
CA PHE A 256 -16.81 0.85 11.95
C PHE A 256 -17.90 0.00 11.31
N VAL A 257 -19.03 0.61 10.94
CA VAL A 257 -20.13 -0.07 10.23
C VAL A 257 -19.63 -0.58 8.88
N MET A 258 -18.96 0.26 8.09
CA MET A 258 -18.37 -0.15 6.81
C MET A 258 -17.40 -1.31 6.99
N TYR A 259 -16.53 -1.26 8.00
CA TYR A 259 -15.55 -2.31 8.25
C TYR A 259 -16.22 -3.64 8.64
N ALA A 260 -17.25 -3.59 9.49
CA ALA A 260 -18.03 -4.77 9.87
C ALA A 260 -18.73 -5.39 8.65
N LEU A 261 -19.32 -4.57 7.78
CA LEU A 261 -19.94 -5.03 6.53
C LEU A 261 -18.90 -5.67 5.60
N CYS A 262 -17.72 -5.05 5.44
CA CYS A 262 -16.63 -5.63 4.65
C CYS A 262 -16.21 -7.00 5.18
N VAL A 263 -15.98 -7.12 6.50
CA VAL A 263 -15.60 -8.39 7.13
C VAL A 263 -16.68 -9.46 6.90
N GLY A 264 -17.95 -9.10 7.10
CA GLY A 264 -19.09 -9.98 6.86
C GLY A 264 -19.17 -10.46 5.40
N SER A 265 -19.07 -9.55 4.43
CA SER A 265 -19.06 -9.89 3.01
C SER A 265 -17.91 -10.82 2.65
N VAL A 266 -16.69 -10.50 3.06
CA VAL A 266 -15.52 -11.35 2.76
C VAL A 266 -15.65 -12.71 3.43
N TRP A 267 -16.23 -12.78 4.63
CA TRP A 267 -16.51 -14.04 5.32
C TRP A 267 -17.46 -14.91 4.48
N VAL A 268 -18.59 -14.35 4.02
CA VAL A 268 -19.54 -15.07 3.15
C VAL A 268 -18.86 -15.50 1.85
N MET A 269 -18.13 -14.61 1.19
CA MET A 269 -17.44 -14.88 -0.08
C MET A 269 -16.40 -16.01 0.04
N LYS A 270 -15.77 -16.17 1.21
CA LYS A 270 -14.81 -17.27 1.46
C LYS A 270 -15.46 -18.64 1.62
N HIS A 271 -16.75 -18.69 1.97
CA HIS A 271 -17.49 -19.95 2.07
C HIS A 271 -17.97 -20.46 0.70
N ILE A 272 -18.05 -19.56 -0.30
CA ILE A 272 -18.46 -19.92 -1.67
C ILE A 272 -17.22 -20.38 -2.47
N PRO A 273 -17.15 -21.65 -2.94
CA PRO A 273 -15.94 -22.23 -3.55
C PRO A 273 -15.43 -21.49 -4.78
N THR A 274 -16.33 -20.95 -5.60
CA THR A 274 -16.01 -20.21 -6.84
C THR A 274 -15.50 -18.81 -6.54
N VAL A 275 -16.10 -18.12 -5.57
CA VAL A 275 -15.80 -16.73 -5.21
C VAL A 275 -14.61 -16.61 -4.27
N LYS A 276 -14.27 -17.67 -3.52
CA LYS A 276 -13.12 -17.69 -2.61
C LYS A 276 -11.82 -17.26 -3.29
N ARG A 277 -11.62 -17.61 -4.56
CA ARG A 277 -10.43 -17.24 -5.35
C ARG A 277 -10.35 -15.74 -5.67
N MET A 278 -11.43 -15.00 -5.54
CA MET A 278 -11.51 -13.56 -5.79
C MET A 278 -11.15 -12.72 -4.55
N VAL A 279 -11.04 -13.36 -3.38
CA VAL A 279 -10.83 -12.69 -2.08
C VAL A 279 -9.70 -13.31 -1.23
N SER A 280 -8.91 -14.24 -1.79
CA SER A 280 -7.86 -15.02 -1.08
C SER A 280 -6.46 -14.85 -1.66
#